data_AF-T1IEP9-F1
#
_entry.id   AF-T1IEP9-F1
#
_cell.length_a   1.000
_cell.length_b   1.000
_cell.length_c   1.000
_cell.angle_alpha   90.00
_cell.angle_beta   90.00
_cell.angle_gamma   90.00
#
_symmetry.space_group_name_H-M   'P 1'
#
loop_
_entity.id
_entity.type
_entity.pdbx_description
1 polymer ?
#
loop_
_entity_poly.entity_id
_entity_poly.type
_entity_poly.pdbx_seq_one_letter_code
_entity_poly.pdbx_strand_id
1 'polypeptide(L)' 'MDEKEFRVLIKHYFMKGKTPHETKEKLDKHYGDSAPSIRQILLFGRDQQTRAALDAVYKPKRRLC' A
#
# COMPACT_ATOMS: atom_id res chain seq x y z
N MET A 1 -13.84 1.48 -12.42
CA MET A 1 -12.69 2.03 -11.70
C MET A 1 -11.46 1.65 -12.47
N ASP A 2 -10.81 2.65 -13.05
CA ASP A 2 -9.59 2.43 -13.83
C ASP A 2 -8.39 2.18 -12.90
N GLU A 3 -7.36 1.51 -13.42
CA GLU A 3 -6.12 1.26 -12.67
C GLU A 3 -5.49 2.57 -12.13
N LYS A 4 -5.63 3.65 -12.91
CA LYS A 4 -5.17 4.99 -12.53
C LYS A 4 -5.94 5.54 -11.32
N GLU A 5 -7.25 5.32 -11.23
CA GLU A 5 -8.07 5.75 -10.10
C GLU A 5 -7.70 4.96 -8.83
N PHE A 6 -7.52 3.64 -8.95
CA PHE A 6 -7.05 2.82 -7.83
C PHE A 6 -5.67 3.25 -7.34
N ARG A 7 -4.75 3.62 -8.25
CA ARG A 7 -3.42 4.13 -7.86
C ARG A 7 -3.51 5.40 -7.01
N VAL A 8 -4.38 6.35 -7.38
CA VAL A 8 -4.60 7.58 -6.61
C VAL A 8 -5.22 7.28 -5.23
N LEU A 9 -6.21 6.39 -5.19
CA LEU A 9 -6.88 5.97 -3.96
C LEU A 9 -5.94 5.26 -2.98
N ILE A 10 -5.15 4.31 -3.49
CA ILE A 10 -4.18 3.56 -2.71
C ILE A 10 -3.11 4.51 -2.16
N LYS A 11 -2.58 5.42 -2.99
CA LYS A 11 -1.63 6.44 -2.54
C LYS A 11 -2.23 7.34 -1.45
N HIS A 12 -3.48 7.76 -1.59
CA HIS A 12 -4.17 8.56 -0.58
C HIS A 12 -4.31 7.82 0.76
N TYR A 13 -4.62 6.52 0.73
CA TYR A 13 -4.71 5.71 1.95
C TYR A 13 -3.36 5.51 2.63
N PHE A 14 -2.29 5.30 1.86
CA PHE A 14 -0.93 5.25 2.40
C PHE A 14 -0.48 6.60 2.97
N MET A 15 -0.83 7.73 2.33
CA MET A 15 -0.56 9.06 2.89
C MET A 15 -1.28 9.30 4.22
N LYS A 16 -2.43 8.67 4.44
CA LYS A 16 -3.15 8.67 5.72
C LYS A 16 -2.60 7.67 6.75
N GLY A 17 -1.48 7.00 6.45
CA GLY A 17 -0.82 6.06 7.36
C GLY A 17 -1.49 4.69 7.45
N LYS A 18 -2.40 4.35 6.53
CA LYS A 18 -3.06 3.04 6.55
C LYS A 18 -2.12 1.95 6.06
N THR A 19 -2.28 0.76 6.63
CA THR A 19 -1.53 -0.42 6.18
C THR A 19 -2.06 -0.94 4.85
N PRO A 20 -1.25 -1.67 4.07
CA PRO A 20 -1.70 -2.32 2.83
C PRO A 20 -2.87 -3.28 3.07
N HIS A 21 -2.91 -3.93 4.24
CA HIS A 21 -3.93 -4.91 4.60
C HIS A 21 -5.29 -4.24 4.85
N GLU A 22 -5.33 -3.17 5.63
CA GLU A 22 -6.55 -2.38 5.84
C GLU A 22 -7.05 -1.72 4.56
N THR A 23 -6.12 -1.28 3.71
CA THR A 23 -6.45 -0.73 2.39
C THR A 23 -7.08 -1.80 1.51
N LYS A 24 -6.52 -3.03 1.52
CA LYS A 24 -7.11 -4.17 0.82
C LYS A 24 -8.51 -4.48 1.35
N GLU A 25 -8.68 -4.62 2.66
CA GLU A 25 -9.99 -4.94 3.26
C GLU A 25 -11.07 -3.90 2.92
N LYS A 26 -10.72 -2.61 2.95
CA LYS A 26 -11.63 -1.54 2.50
C LYS A 26 -11.96 -1.64 1.02
N LEU A 27 -10.98 -1.91 0.18
CA LEU A 27 -11.20 -2.04 -1.26
C LEU A 27 -12.03 -3.28 -1.59
N ASP A 28 -11.77 -4.39 -0.92
CA ASP A 28 -12.50 -5.66 -1.05
C ASP A 28 -13.98 -5.48 -0.67
N LYS A 29 -14.25 -4.79 0.44
CA LYS A 29 -15.62 -4.49 0.87
C LYS A 29 -16.39 -3.54 -0.06
N HIS A 30 -15.71 -2.58 -0.68
CA HIS A 30 -16.35 -1.58 -1.54
C HIS A 30 -16.42 -1.98 -3.02
N TYR A 31 -15.47 -2.77 -3.50
CA TYR A 31 -15.29 -3.07 -4.93
C TYR A 31 -15.32 -4.57 -5.25
N GLY A 32 -15.31 -5.48 -4.27
CA GLY A 32 -15.43 -6.93 -4.46
C GLY A 32 -14.43 -7.47 -5.48
N ASP A 33 -14.92 -8.17 -6.51
CA ASP A 33 -14.11 -8.71 -7.61
C ASP A 33 -13.35 -7.66 -8.44
N SER A 34 -13.77 -6.40 -8.39
CA SER A 34 -13.04 -5.30 -9.06
C SER A 34 -11.91 -4.74 -8.20
N ALA A 35 -11.70 -5.25 -6.99
CA ALA A 35 -10.65 -4.78 -6.09
C ALA A 35 -9.26 -5.19 -6.59
N PRO A 36 -8.26 -4.30 -6.52
CA PRO A 36 -6.89 -4.65 -6.86
C PRO A 36 -6.33 -5.66 -5.88
N SER A 37 -5.53 -6.59 -6.40
CA SER A 37 -4.85 -7.59 -5.58
C SER A 37 -3.90 -6.93 -4.58
N ILE A 38 -3.64 -7.60 -3.45
CA ILE A 38 -2.70 -7.09 -2.44
C ILE A 38 -1.30 -6.81 -3.01
N ARG A 39 -0.88 -7.58 -4.02
CA ARG A 39 0.37 -7.35 -4.77
C ARG A 39 0.35 -6.02 -5.52
N GLN A 40 -0.77 -5.66 -6.15
CA GLN A 40 -0.94 -4.38 -6.82
C GLN A 40 -0.97 -3.23 -5.82
N ILE A 41 -1.64 -3.39 -4.68
CA ILE A 41 -1.63 -2.39 -3.58
C ILE A 41 -0.20 -2.13 -3.09
N LEU A 42 0.59 -3.19 -2.90
CA LEU A 42 2.00 -3.07 -2.53
C LEU A 42 2.87 -2.45 -3.65
N LEU A 43 2.55 -2.74 -4.91
CA LEU A 43 3.26 -2.18 -6.06
C LEU A 43 2.97 -0.67 -6.22
N PHE A 44 1.71 -0.26 -6.05
CA PHE A 44 1.31 1.15 -6.10
C PHE A 44 1.75 1.94 -4.86
N GLY A 45 1.89 1.26 -3.71
CA GLY A 45 2.49 1.82 -2.51
C GLY A 45 4.02 1.95 -2.56
N ARG A 46 4.70 1.51 -3.63
CA ARG A 46 6.16 1.55 -3.83
C ARG A 46 6.67 2.72 -4.67
N ASP A 47 5.88 3.76 -4.91
CA ASP A 47 6.43 5.01 -5.47
C ASP A 47 7.46 5.60 -4.47
N GLN A 48 8.66 5.93 -4.96
CA GLN A 48 9.93 6.33 -4.30
C GLN A 48 9.86 6.98 -2.90
N GLN A 49 8.81 7.71 -2.58
CA GLN A 49 8.64 8.49 -1.35
C GLN A 49 8.28 7.66 -0.11
N THR A 50 7.65 6.49 -0.27
CA THR A 50 7.24 5.60 0.85
C THR A 50 8.25 4.50 1.15
N ARG A 51 9.21 4.22 0.25
CA ARG A 51 10.29 3.25 0.48
C ARG A 51 11.21 3.69 1.63
N ALA A 52 11.53 4.98 1.74
CA ALA A 52 12.30 5.51 2.87
C ALA A 52 11.56 5.38 4.22
N ALA A 53 10.23 5.57 4.23
CA ALA A 53 9.41 5.43 5.44
C ALA A 53 9.18 3.96 5.82
N LEU A 54 8.97 3.07 4.84
CA LEU A 54 8.80 1.64 5.09
C LEU A 54 10.13 0.94 5.42
N ASP A 55 11.27 1.37 4.87
CA ASP A 55 12.60 0.90 5.30
C ASP A 55 12.89 1.33 6.75
N ALA A 56 12.34 2.45 7.23
CA ALA A 56 12.48 2.84 8.63
C ALA A 56 11.61 1.99 9.58
N VAL A 57 10.41 1.60 9.14
CA VAL A 57 9.43 0.86 9.97
C VAL A 57 9.63 -0.66 9.89
N TYR A 58 10.07 -1.19 8.74
CA TYR A 58 10.14 -2.62 8.45
C TYR A 58 11.56 -3.15 8.22
N LYS A 59 12.63 -2.33 8.43
CA LYS A 59 13.98 -2.89 8.52
C LYS A 59 14.04 -3.80 9.76
N PRO A 60 14.37 -5.09 9.60
CA PRO A 60 14.85 -5.85 10.74
C PRO A 60 16.15 -5.17 11.22
N LYS A 61 16.25 -4.91 12.53
CA LYS A 61 17.52 -4.56 13.20
C LYS A 61 18.55 -5.61 12.79
N ARG A 62 19.33 -5.33 11.74
CA ARG A 62 20.60 -6.00 11.51
C ARG A 62 21.42 -5.66 12.73
N ARG A 63 21.52 -6.61 13.67
CA ARG A 63 22.53 -6.58 14.72
C ARG A 63 23.87 -6.44 13.98
N LEU A 64 24.44 -5.24 14.04
CA LEU A 64 25.87 -5.08 13.80
C LEU A 64 26.54 -5.84 14.94
N CYS A 65 27.22 -6.92 14.57
CA CYS A 65 28.28 -7.49 15.39
C CYS A 65 29.44 -6.48 15.47
#